data_AF-A0A3M7HH57-F1
#
_entry.id   AF-A0A3M7HH57-F1
#
_cell.length_a   1.000
_cell.length_b   1.000
_cell.length_c   1.000
_cell.angle_alpha   90.00
_cell.angle_beta   90.00
_cell.angle_gamma   90.00
#
_symmetry.space_group_name_H-M   'P 1'
#
loop_
_entity.id
_entity.type
_entity.pdbx_description
1 polymer ?
#
loop_
_entity_poly.entity_id
_entity_poly.type
_entity_poly.pdbx_seq_one_letter_code
_entity_poly.pdbx_strand_id
1 'polypeptide(L)'
;MATATLGHFPGPQYDVRPLTTIEDVFATVQSGQATYGVVPFENSSNGSVVFTLDLFADLHGRYPDILVWDEIYLAVHHCLLGHIPATEPAAKSAKVQEDSREEGKGPDATTTLPHLPPHQHQPPSQSGQITPTQAVPQPATARTQPSHPLTHVKKLYSHPQAWGQCKNFLAAYLKGVERQDVSSTSKAAQLVGEDTSGTSAAISSRIAAELNGLDVLAQGIEDNEGNSTRFFVVRRQSSSDVAAGRTAAEDGQGTATADDQGGQATAEFKTLVSFTVDHGSAGALAECLEIFKKYGLNLTSINTRPSGEAAWHYIFFVEFMGRKLAEGRGGAVNEALQELDRVAKSWRWLGSWENALLKP
;
A
#
# COMPACT_ATOMS: atom_id res chain seq x y z
N MET A 1 -3.65 2.87 9.40
CA MET A 1 -5.03 3.42 9.30
C MET A 1 -5.10 4.82 9.88
N ALA A 2 -4.91 5.02 11.19
CA ALA A 2 -4.99 6.35 11.83
C ALA A 2 -4.23 7.47 11.09
N THR A 3 -2.97 7.22 10.71
CA THR A 3 -2.15 8.16 9.93
C THR A 3 -2.76 8.53 8.58
N ALA A 4 -3.27 7.53 7.84
CA ALA A 4 -3.94 7.77 6.56
C ALA A 4 -5.24 8.57 6.75
N THR A 5 -6.05 8.21 7.76
CA THR A 5 -7.31 8.90 8.06
C THR A 5 -7.09 10.36 8.44
N LEU A 6 -6.18 10.64 9.38
CA LEU A 6 -5.92 12.00 9.85
C LEU A 6 -5.28 12.90 8.78
N GLY A 7 -4.47 12.32 7.89
CA GLY A 7 -3.89 13.06 6.76
C GLY A 7 -4.93 13.42 5.70
N HIS A 8 -5.88 12.53 5.42
CA HIS A 8 -6.90 12.74 4.40
C HIS A 8 -8.10 13.56 4.90
N PHE A 9 -8.44 13.47 6.19
CA PHE A 9 -9.51 14.22 6.83
C PHE A 9 -8.94 15.17 7.92
N PRO A 10 -8.22 16.24 7.54
CA PRO A 10 -7.59 17.12 8.49
C PRO A 10 -8.58 18.10 9.15
N GLY A 11 -8.30 18.47 10.39
CA GLY A 11 -8.91 19.61 11.08
C GLY A 11 -10.22 19.31 11.83
N PRO A 12 -10.80 20.32 12.50
CA PRO A 12 -11.94 20.17 13.41
C PRO A 12 -13.28 19.90 12.71
N GLN A 13 -13.31 19.96 11.39
CA GLN A 13 -14.51 19.70 10.59
C GLN A 13 -14.89 18.21 10.52
N TYR A 14 -13.96 17.32 10.89
CA TYR A 14 -14.18 15.88 10.92
C TYR A 14 -14.08 15.34 12.35
N ASP A 15 -15.08 14.56 12.75
CA ASP A 15 -15.03 13.74 13.97
C ASP A 15 -14.45 12.36 13.62
N VAL A 16 -13.15 12.18 13.89
CA VAL A 16 -12.43 10.95 13.57
C VAL A 16 -12.46 9.99 14.75
N ARG A 17 -13.04 8.81 14.55
CA ARG A 17 -13.20 7.78 15.59
C ARG A 17 -12.42 6.51 15.25
N PRO A 18 -11.48 6.06 16.10
CA PRO A 18 -10.79 4.79 15.88
C PRO A 18 -11.73 3.62 16.15
N LEU A 19 -11.68 2.60 15.29
CA LEU A 19 -12.41 1.34 15.44
C LEU A 19 -11.44 0.17 15.48
N THR A 20 -11.87 -0.94 16.09
CA THR A 20 -11.01 -2.09 16.40
C THR A 20 -10.74 -2.95 15.17
N THR A 21 -11.78 -3.21 14.37
CA THR A 21 -11.70 -4.09 13.20
C THR A 21 -12.13 -3.39 11.92
N ILE A 22 -11.70 -3.92 10.77
CA ILE A 22 -12.15 -3.45 9.44
C ILE A 22 -13.67 -3.63 9.31
N GLU A 23 -14.21 -4.72 9.87
CA GLU A 23 -15.64 -4.99 9.88
C GLU A 23 -16.44 -3.94 10.67
N ASP A 24 -15.92 -3.47 11.81
CA ASP A 24 -16.53 -2.37 12.56
C ASP A 24 -16.62 -1.09 11.72
N VAL A 25 -15.60 -0.81 10.89
CA VAL A 25 -15.61 0.33 9.97
C VAL A 25 -16.75 0.17 8.95
N PHE A 26 -16.86 -1.00 8.31
CA PHE A 26 -17.96 -1.28 7.37
C PHE A 26 -19.33 -1.17 8.05
N ALA A 27 -19.50 -1.75 9.25
CA ALA A 27 -20.75 -1.69 10.00
C ALA A 27 -21.16 -0.27 10.42
N THR A 28 -20.17 0.54 10.85
CA THR A 28 -20.40 1.94 11.25
C THR A 28 -20.81 2.80 10.05
N VAL A 29 -20.18 2.60 8.89
CA VAL A 29 -20.56 3.30 7.65
C VAL A 29 -21.92 2.81 7.13
N GLN A 30 -22.16 1.51 7.13
CA GLN A 30 -23.42 0.91 6.69
C GLN A 30 -24.62 1.42 7.50
N SER A 31 -24.46 1.53 8.82
CA SER A 31 -25.50 2.04 9.72
C SER A 31 -25.69 3.56 9.64
N GLY A 32 -24.80 4.29 8.95
CA GLY A 32 -24.83 5.75 8.85
C GLY A 32 -24.30 6.47 10.09
N GLN A 33 -23.68 5.75 11.03
CA GLN A 33 -23.03 6.35 12.20
C GLN A 33 -21.75 7.12 11.85
N ALA A 34 -21.14 6.80 10.71
CA ALA A 34 -20.05 7.56 10.10
C ALA A 34 -20.32 7.74 8.59
N THR A 35 -20.00 8.91 8.05
CA THR A 35 -20.13 9.20 6.61
C THR A 35 -19.11 8.44 5.77
N TYR A 36 -17.87 8.35 6.27
CA TYR A 36 -16.75 7.71 5.61
C TYR A 36 -16.06 6.72 6.54
N GLY A 37 -15.47 5.68 5.94
CA GLY A 37 -14.56 4.74 6.60
C GLY A 37 -13.25 4.66 5.84
N VAL A 38 -12.13 4.47 6.53
CA VAL A 38 -10.82 4.26 5.89
C VAL A 38 -10.34 2.86 6.20
N VAL A 39 -10.17 2.04 5.16
CA VAL A 39 -9.82 0.62 5.26
C VAL A 39 -8.59 0.30 4.42
N PRO A 40 -7.66 -0.53 4.90
CA PRO A 40 -6.49 -0.90 4.12
C PRO A 40 -6.90 -1.83 2.98
N PHE A 41 -6.33 -1.63 1.80
CA PHE A 41 -6.63 -2.42 0.62
C PHE A 41 -5.44 -3.29 0.20
N GLU A 42 -4.24 -2.71 0.13
CA GLU A 42 -3.04 -3.42 -0.34
C GLU A 42 -1.78 -2.82 0.25
N ASN A 43 -0.76 -3.65 0.46
CA ASN A 43 0.59 -3.20 0.79
C ASN A 43 1.57 -3.63 -0.30
N SER A 44 2.48 -2.72 -0.72
CA SER A 44 3.41 -2.98 -1.83
C SER A 44 4.38 -4.14 -1.58
N SER A 45 4.60 -4.55 -0.34
CA SER A 45 5.47 -5.68 0.03
C SER A 45 4.71 -6.96 0.36
N ASN A 46 3.43 -6.87 0.74
CA ASN A 46 2.66 -7.98 1.31
C ASN A 46 1.39 -8.32 0.54
N GLY A 47 1.04 -7.54 -0.49
CA GLY A 47 -0.15 -7.72 -1.31
C GLY A 47 -1.44 -7.28 -0.62
N SER A 48 -2.55 -7.79 -1.14
CA SER A 48 -3.91 -7.36 -0.78
C SER A 48 -4.32 -7.74 0.64
N VAL A 49 -5.08 -6.86 1.28
CA VAL A 49 -5.73 -7.11 2.57
C VAL A 49 -7.02 -7.88 2.34
N VAL A 50 -6.93 -9.19 2.51
CA VAL A 50 -8.00 -10.16 2.27
C VAL A 50 -9.30 -9.82 3.02
N PHE A 51 -9.21 -9.37 4.27
CA PHE A 51 -10.40 -9.03 5.08
C PHE A 51 -11.25 -7.92 4.44
N THR A 52 -10.63 -6.92 3.81
CA THR A 52 -11.35 -5.86 3.10
C THR A 52 -12.09 -6.41 1.88
N LEU A 53 -11.45 -7.30 1.12
CA LEU A 53 -12.07 -7.97 -0.02
C LEU A 53 -13.22 -8.89 0.40
N ASP A 54 -13.10 -9.60 1.52
CA ASP A 54 -14.18 -10.45 2.07
C ASP A 54 -15.42 -9.63 2.44
N LEU A 55 -15.23 -8.42 3.00
CA LEU A 55 -16.34 -7.53 3.33
C LEU A 55 -17.01 -6.95 2.08
N PHE A 56 -16.25 -6.67 1.01
CA PHE A 56 -16.83 -6.29 -0.28
C PHE A 56 -17.48 -7.45 -1.04
N ALA A 57 -16.99 -8.68 -0.86
CA ALA A 57 -17.61 -9.89 -1.44
C ALA A 57 -19.03 -10.08 -0.92
N ASP A 58 -19.25 -9.66 0.34
CA ASP A 58 -20.57 -9.49 0.94
C ASP A 58 -21.47 -10.73 0.79
N LEU A 59 -20.90 -11.91 1.08
CA LEU A 59 -21.56 -13.22 0.91
C LEU A 59 -22.89 -13.36 1.66
N HIS A 60 -23.16 -12.45 2.60
CA HIS A 60 -24.36 -12.43 3.43
C HIS A 60 -25.21 -11.15 3.23
N GLY A 61 -24.90 -10.32 2.23
CA GLY A 61 -25.69 -9.12 1.90
C GLY A 61 -25.78 -8.07 3.01
N ARG A 62 -24.74 -7.97 3.86
CA ARG A 62 -24.66 -7.04 4.99
C ARG A 62 -24.23 -5.64 4.56
N TYR A 63 -23.47 -5.54 3.47
CA TYR A 63 -22.87 -4.31 2.99
C TYR A 63 -23.16 -4.03 1.50
N PRO A 64 -24.44 -4.08 1.05
CA PRO A 64 -24.79 -4.13 -0.37
C PRO A 64 -24.55 -2.81 -1.10
N ASP A 65 -24.50 -1.70 -0.37
CA ASP A 65 -24.41 -0.33 -0.87
C ASP A 65 -23.18 0.42 -0.34
N ILE A 66 -22.20 -0.29 0.22
CA ILE A 66 -20.86 0.28 0.47
C ILE A 66 -20.09 0.36 -0.83
N LEU A 67 -19.55 1.55 -1.12
CA LEU A 67 -18.76 1.88 -2.30
C LEU A 67 -17.42 2.48 -1.88
N VAL A 68 -16.40 2.26 -2.69
CA VAL A 68 -15.14 3.02 -2.66
C VAL A 68 -15.40 4.41 -3.22
N TRP A 69 -15.06 5.41 -2.43
CA TRP A 69 -15.23 6.84 -2.73
C TRP A 69 -13.92 7.49 -3.13
N ASP A 70 -12.82 7.12 -2.47
CA ASP A 70 -11.48 7.67 -2.73
C ASP A 70 -10.42 6.65 -2.29
N GLU A 71 -9.15 6.99 -2.52
CA GLU A 71 -8.00 6.19 -2.12
C GLU A 71 -6.89 7.04 -1.49
N ILE A 72 -6.08 6.39 -0.65
CA ILE A 72 -4.96 7.04 0.04
C ILE A 72 -3.73 6.15 -0.12
N TYR A 73 -2.60 6.73 -0.53
CA TYR A 73 -1.29 6.06 -0.49
C TYR A 73 -0.49 6.61 0.67
N LEU A 74 -0.04 5.72 1.57
CA LEU A 74 0.77 6.10 2.71
C LEU A 74 2.08 5.33 2.69
N ALA A 75 3.18 6.06 2.53
CA ALA A 75 4.52 5.52 2.71
C ALA A 75 4.68 5.03 4.16
N VAL A 76 5.14 3.78 4.29
CA VAL A 76 5.38 3.14 5.59
C VAL A 76 6.78 3.53 6.04
N HIS A 77 6.83 4.43 7.01
CA HIS A 77 8.05 4.80 7.71
C HIS A 77 7.99 4.33 9.15
N HIS A 78 9.02 3.60 9.57
CA HIS A 78 9.17 3.16 10.95
C HIS A 78 10.05 4.15 11.70
N CYS A 79 9.59 4.49 12.89
CA CYS A 79 10.32 5.27 13.87
C CYS A 79 10.55 4.39 15.10
N LEU A 80 11.69 4.58 15.76
CA LEU A 80 11.88 4.14 17.13
C LEU A 80 11.34 5.25 18.05
N LEU A 81 10.35 4.91 18.87
CA LEU A 81 9.67 5.82 19.79
C LEU A 81 9.98 5.44 21.24
N GLY A 82 10.15 6.41 22.13
CA GLY A 82 10.38 6.18 23.55
C GLY A 82 10.45 7.49 24.32
N HIS A 83 11.03 7.48 25.52
CA HIS A 83 11.26 8.68 26.31
C HIS A 83 12.74 9.04 26.33
N ILE A 84 13.09 10.29 26.04
CA ILE A 84 14.46 10.78 26.20
C ILE A 84 14.72 11.01 27.70
N PRO A 85 15.73 10.37 28.31
CA PRO A 85 16.06 10.60 29.71
C PRO A 85 16.46 12.07 29.95
N ALA A 86 15.92 12.70 31.00
CA ALA A 86 16.15 14.10 31.32
C ALA A 86 17.63 14.49 31.57
N THR A 87 18.53 13.52 31.67
CA THR A 87 19.96 13.70 31.97
C THR A 87 20.89 13.53 30.77
N GLU A 88 20.40 13.21 29.56
CA GLU A 88 21.28 12.96 28.40
C GLU A 88 21.28 14.13 27.39
N PRO A 89 22.46 14.70 27.04
CA PRO A 89 22.55 15.69 25.98
C PRO A 89 22.39 15.05 24.59
N ALA A 90 21.73 15.77 23.66
CA ALA A 90 21.54 15.34 22.28
C ALA A 90 22.86 14.97 21.59
N ALA A 91 22.86 13.87 20.83
CA ALA A 91 24.04 13.44 20.09
C ALA A 91 24.41 14.50 19.02
N LYS A 92 25.69 14.88 18.95
CA LYS A 92 26.18 15.85 17.96
C LYS A 92 26.01 15.28 16.55
N SER A 93 25.15 15.90 15.74
CA SER A 93 25.05 15.62 14.30
C SER A 93 26.41 15.82 13.64
N ALA A 94 27.03 14.74 13.15
CA ALA A 94 28.26 14.83 12.38
C ALA A 94 27.95 15.41 11.00
N LYS A 95 28.60 16.53 10.67
CA LYS A 95 28.57 17.15 9.34
C LYS A 95 29.04 16.15 8.28
N VAL A 96 28.27 16.03 7.21
CA VAL A 96 28.71 15.42 5.95
C VAL A 96 29.93 16.21 5.47
N GLN A 97 31.06 15.52 5.36
CA GLN A 97 32.30 16.08 4.86
C GLN A 97 32.25 15.98 3.33
N GLU A 98 32.05 17.12 2.66
CA GLU A 98 32.28 17.25 1.21
C GLU A 98 33.75 16.93 0.92
N ASP A 99 33.98 15.88 0.14
CA ASP A 99 35.30 15.55 -0.38
C ASP A 99 35.53 16.37 -1.66
N SER A 100 36.37 17.38 -1.53
CA SER A 100 36.87 18.21 -2.64
C SER A 100 38.36 17.94 -2.84
N ARG A 101 38.73 17.20 -3.89
CA ARG A 101 40.06 17.18 -4.54
C ARG A 101 39.88 16.82 -6.02
N GLU A 102 39.95 17.79 -6.91
CA GLU A 102 41.15 18.35 -7.58
C GLU A 102 41.54 17.61 -8.87
N GLU A 103 41.57 18.40 -9.94
CA GLU A 103 41.88 18.07 -11.33
C GLU A 103 43.36 17.74 -11.56
N GLY A 104 43.64 16.87 -12.53
CA GLY A 104 45.00 16.59 -13.01
C GLY A 104 45.05 15.97 -14.42
N LYS A 105 45.24 16.84 -15.42
CA LYS A 105 45.75 16.68 -16.81
C LYS A 105 46.21 15.30 -17.34
N GLY A 106 45.78 14.95 -18.56
CA GLY A 106 46.50 14.04 -19.49
C GLY A 106 47.47 14.81 -20.44
N PRO A 107 47.93 14.26 -21.60
CA PRO A 107 47.76 12.92 -22.19
C PRO A 107 49.08 12.33 -22.83
N ASP A 108 48.92 11.40 -23.79
CA ASP A 108 49.86 10.74 -24.76
C ASP A 108 50.48 9.38 -24.36
N ALA A 109 50.58 8.33 -25.21
CA ALA A 109 50.22 8.10 -26.62
C ALA A 109 50.31 6.58 -26.99
N THR A 110 49.73 6.23 -28.16
CA THR A 110 50.16 5.25 -29.18
C THR A 110 49.91 3.70 -29.07
N THR A 111 49.11 3.20 -30.04
CA THR A 111 49.38 2.06 -30.99
C THR A 111 49.36 0.64 -30.37
N THR A 112 48.66 -0.42 -30.82
CA THR A 112 48.32 -0.97 -32.16
C THR A 112 47.43 -2.22 -31.98
N LEU A 113 46.51 -2.51 -32.92
CA LEU A 113 45.97 -3.87 -33.20
C LEU A 113 46.89 -4.56 -34.22
N PRO A 114 47.02 -5.92 -34.34
CA PRO A 114 45.96 -6.76 -34.95
C PRO A 114 45.93 -8.29 -34.63
N HIS A 115 44.87 -8.93 -35.17
CA HIS A 115 44.80 -10.28 -35.79
C HIS A 115 44.45 -11.57 -35.00
N LEU A 116 43.32 -12.17 -35.40
CA LEU A 116 42.92 -13.60 -35.35
C LEU A 116 43.60 -14.40 -36.49
N PRO A 117 43.84 -15.75 -36.38
CA PRO A 117 42.87 -16.78 -36.84
C PRO A 117 42.99 -18.17 -36.09
N PRO A 118 42.60 -19.38 -36.61
CA PRO A 118 41.35 -20.05 -36.23
C PRO A 118 41.40 -21.58 -35.86
N HIS A 119 40.25 -22.11 -35.40
CA HIS A 119 39.70 -23.51 -35.38
C HIS A 119 40.51 -24.74 -34.88
N GLN A 120 39.89 -25.52 -33.97
CA GLN A 120 39.89 -27.00 -33.97
C GLN A 120 38.76 -27.63 -33.10
N HIS A 121 38.35 -28.85 -33.46
CA HIS A 121 37.12 -29.60 -33.08
C HIS A 121 37.27 -30.55 -31.85
N GLN A 122 36.21 -30.60 -31.00
CA GLN A 122 35.60 -31.73 -30.20
C GLN A 122 36.44 -32.53 -29.15
N PRO A 123 35.87 -33.26 -28.14
CA PRO A 123 34.48 -33.77 -27.93
C PRO A 123 33.88 -33.52 -26.50
N PRO A 124 32.68 -34.05 -26.12
CA PRO A 124 31.98 -33.64 -24.90
C PRO A 124 32.16 -34.61 -23.71
N SER A 125 32.33 -34.09 -22.49
CA SER A 125 32.13 -34.88 -21.27
C SER A 125 31.96 -34.02 -20.01
N GLN A 126 30.84 -34.29 -19.31
CA GLN A 126 30.70 -34.34 -17.85
C GLN A 126 30.71 -33.04 -17.04
N SER A 127 29.49 -32.66 -16.64
CA SER A 127 29.06 -32.34 -15.28
C SER A 127 30.14 -31.87 -14.29
N GLY A 128 30.25 -30.55 -14.18
CA GLY A 128 30.73 -29.86 -12.99
C GLY A 128 30.03 -28.51 -12.94
N GLN A 129 28.84 -28.45 -12.35
CA GLN A 129 28.30 -27.15 -11.94
C GLN A 129 29.20 -26.65 -10.82
N ILE A 130 30.14 -25.78 -11.17
CA ILE A 130 30.80 -24.90 -10.23
C ILE A 130 29.72 -23.90 -9.82
N THR A 131 29.07 -24.14 -8.69
CA THR A 131 28.20 -23.14 -8.07
C THR A 131 29.09 -21.93 -7.76
N PRO A 132 28.86 -20.73 -8.32
CA PRO A 132 29.56 -19.56 -7.85
C PRO A 132 29.22 -19.43 -6.36
N THR A 133 30.23 -19.46 -5.50
CA THR A 133 30.09 -19.13 -4.09
C THR A 133 29.39 -17.78 -4.05
N GLN A 134 28.11 -17.75 -3.64
CA GLN A 134 27.43 -16.50 -3.37
C GLN A 134 28.32 -15.74 -2.40
N ALA A 135 28.79 -14.57 -2.83
CA ALA A 135 29.44 -13.65 -1.93
C ALA A 135 28.53 -13.51 -0.71
N VAL A 136 29.05 -13.85 0.47
CA VAL A 136 28.35 -13.65 1.74
C VAL A 136 27.84 -12.21 1.72
N PRO A 137 26.52 -11.98 1.76
CA PRO A 137 26.01 -10.60 1.75
C PRO A 137 26.63 -9.90 2.96
N GLN A 138 27.37 -8.82 2.70
CA GLN A 138 27.89 -7.96 3.76
C GLN A 138 26.71 -7.60 4.69
N PRO A 139 26.87 -7.63 6.03
CA PRO A 139 25.77 -7.30 6.91
C PRO A 139 25.32 -5.88 6.57
N ALA A 140 24.08 -5.75 6.12
CA ALA A 140 23.51 -4.48 5.72
C ALA A 140 23.60 -3.51 6.91
N THR A 141 24.30 -2.40 6.68
CA THR A 141 24.51 -1.37 7.70
C THR A 141 23.20 -0.64 7.96
N ALA A 142 22.98 -0.25 9.23
CA ALA A 142 21.83 0.58 9.57
C ALA A 142 21.89 1.88 8.76
N ARG A 143 20.76 2.23 8.15
CA ARG A 143 20.64 3.38 7.25
C ARG A 143 20.63 4.72 8.00
N THR A 144 20.18 4.68 9.24
CA THR A 144 19.95 5.83 10.09
C THR A 144 20.57 5.59 11.46
N GLN A 145 20.81 6.68 12.20
CA GLN A 145 21.36 6.63 13.55
C GLN A 145 20.35 7.17 14.57
N PRO A 146 20.39 6.69 15.82
CA PRO A 146 19.61 7.29 16.91
C PRO A 146 19.98 8.75 17.14
N SER A 147 18.99 9.56 17.53
CA SER A 147 19.17 10.97 17.93
C SER A 147 19.83 11.10 19.32
N HIS A 148 19.69 10.09 20.17
CA HIS A 148 20.22 10.01 21.53
C HIS A 148 20.75 8.58 21.81
N PRO A 149 21.66 8.40 22.78
CA PRO A 149 22.05 7.07 23.24
C PRO A 149 20.85 6.23 23.67
N LEU A 150 20.81 4.96 23.25
CA LEU A 150 19.71 4.03 23.54
C LEU A 150 19.99 3.10 24.73
N THR A 151 20.98 3.42 25.56
CA THR A 151 21.45 2.58 26.67
C THR A 151 20.40 2.34 27.75
N HIS A 152 19.43 3.25 27.87
CA HIS A 152 18.32 3.15 28.82
C HIS A 152 17.22 2.18 28.34
N VAL A 153 17.16 1.85 27.05
CA VAL A 153 16.11 1.01 26.47
C VAL A 153 16.36 -0.46 26.80
N LYS A 154 15.41 -1.08 27.51
CA LYS A 154 15.47 -2.48 27.98
C LYS A 154 14.46 -3.39 27.30
N LYS A 155 13.35 -2.83 26.83
CA LYS A 155 12.26 -3.57 26.19
C LYS A 155 11.74 -2.87 24.94
N LEU A 156 11.46 -3.63 23.90
CA LEU A 156 10.90 -3.18 22.64
C LEU A 156 9.52 -3.81 22.38
N TYR A 157 8.58 -2.99 21.93
CA TYR A 157 7.25 -3.43 21.49
C TYR A 157 7.02 -3.12 20.01
N SER A 158 6.43 -4.06 19.28
CA SER A 158 5.91 -3.84 17.93
C SER A 158 5.11 -5.04 17.42
N HIS A 159 4.54 -4.90 16.23
CA HIS A 159 3.94 -6.00 15.49
C HIS A 159 5.03 -6.89 14.88
N PRO A 160 4.87 -8.23 14.83
CA PRO A 160 5.87 -9.16 14.30
C PRO A 160 6.45 -8.78 12.93
N GLN A 161 5.60 -8.23 12.05
CA GLN A 161 6.01 -7.79 10.71
C GLN A 161 7.00 -6.62 10.74
N ALA A 162 6.89 -5.71 11.70
CA ALA A 162 7.78 -4.55 11.81
C ALA A 162 9.21 -4.96 12.20
N TRP A 163 9.37 -6.03 12.98
CA TRP A 163 10.69 -6.60 13.28
C TRP A 163 11.41 -7.06 12.02
N GLY A 164 10.66 -7.68 11.10
CA GLY A 164 11.17 -8.13 9.82
C GLY A 164 11.58 -6.99 8.89
N GLN A 165 11.06 -5.78 9.14
CA GLN A 165 11.29 -4.58 8.34
C GLN A 165 12.37 -3.66 8.92
N CYS A 166 12.88 -3.90 10.14
CA CYS A 166 13.85 -3.01 10.80
C CYS A 166 15.09 -3.79 11.32
N LYS A 167 15.47 -4.88 10.65
CA LYS A 167 16.48 -5.82 11.17
C LYS A 167 17.85 -5.17 11.32
N ASN A 168 18.24 -4.34 10.36
CA ASN A 168 19.58 -3.76 10.30
C ASN A 168 19.78 -2.75 11.42
N PHE A 169 18.80 -1.87 11.62
CA PHE A 169 18.82 -0.91 12.72
C PHE A 169 18.83 -1.61 14.09
N LEU A 170 17.96 -2.60 14.28
CA LEU A 170 17.88 -3.34 15.54
C LEU A 170 19.15 -4.13 15.85
N ALA A 171 19.80 -4.71 14.84
CA ALA A 171 21.06 -5.43 15.00
C ALA A 171 22.23 -4.49 15.36
N ALA A 172 22.22 -3.26 14.84
CA ALA A 172 23.26 -2.27 15.07
C ALA A 172 23.16 -1.59 16.45
N TYR A 173 21.96 -1.20 16.88
CA TYR A 173 21.80 -0.31 18.05
C TYR A 173 21.09 -0.92 19.25
N LEU A 174 20.33 -2.00 19.08
CA LEU A 174 19.45 -2.57 20.12
C LEU A 174 19.66 -4.09 20.26
N LYS A 175 20.91 -4.53 20.08
CA LYS A 175 21.29 -5.94 20.23
C LYS A 175 21.13 -6.37 21.69
N GLY A 176 20.37 -7.45 21.90
CA GLY A 176 20.14 -8.02 23.24
C GLY A 176 19.02 -7.38 24.05
N VAL A 177 18.37 -6.34 23.52
CA VAL A 177 17.17 -5.74 24.12
C VAL A 177 15.99 -6.71 23.96
N GLU A 178 15.19 -6.87 25.01
CA GLU A 178 14.01 -7.76 25.00
C GLU A 178 13.00 -7.27 23.95
N ARG A 179 12.41 -8.19 23.18
CA ARG A 179 11.36 -7.88 22.20
C ARG A 179 10.06 -8.55 22.59
N GLN A 180 8.97 -7.81 22.54
CA GLN A 180 7.64 -8.29 22.86
C GLN A 180 6.66 -7.99 21.72
N ASP A 181 6.06 -9.05 21.19
CA ASP A 181 5.05 -8.97 20.14
C ASP A 181 3.74 -8.41 20.68
N VAL A 182 3.13 -7.52 19.90
CA VAL A 182 1.80 -6.96 20.19
C VAL A 182 0.95 -6.92 18.93
N SER A 183 -0.36 -6.66 19.11
CA SER A 183 -1.35 -6.72 18.03
C SER A 183 -1.15 -5.69 16.92
N SER A 184 -0.48 -4.56 17.19
CA SER A 184 -0.22 -3.52 16.18
C SER A 184 0.93 -2.61 16.58
N THR A 185 1.52 -1.91 15.60
CA THR A 185 2.52 -0.86 15.83
C THR A 185 1.96 0.32 16.63
N SER A 186 0.68 0.66 16.44
CA SER A 186 0.00 1.68 17.27
C SER A 186 -0.17 1.23 18.72
N LYS A 187 -0.53 -0.04 18.95
CA LYS A 187 -0.62 -0.59 20.32
C LYS A 187 0.73 -0.59 21.02
N ALA A 188 1.82 -0.83 20.29
CA ALA A 188 3.17 -0.73 20.83
C ALA A 188 3.48 0.67 21.35
N ALA A 189 3.18 1.71 20.56
CA ALA A 189 3.36 3.10 21.00
C ALA A 189 2.50 3.43 22.24
N GLN A 190 1.25 2.96 22.28
CA GLN A 190 0.39 3.14 23.46
C GLN A 190 1.00 2.53 24.73
N LEU A 191 1.48 1.28 24.66
CA LEU A 191 2.09 0.61 25.82
C LEU A 191 3.32 1.35 26.33
N VAL A 192 4.12 1.93 25.43
CA VAL A 192 5.29 2.73 25.80
C VAL A 192 4.89 4.06 26.41
N GLY A 193 3.83 4.71 25.91
CA GLY A 193 3.30 5.94 26.52
C GLY A 193 2.72 5.73 27.92
N GLU A 194 2.27 4.51 28.23
CA GLU A 194 1.82 4.10 29.56
C GLU A 194 3.00 3.70 30.48
N ASP A 195 4.21 3.50 29.94
CA ASP A 195 5.40 3.08 30.71
C ASP A 195 6.08 4.26 31.41
N THR A 196 5.76 4.44 32.68
CA THR A 196 6.38 5.45 33.55
C THR A 196 7.87 5.21 33.85
N SER A 197 8.44 4.04 33.54
CA SER A 197 9.86 3.77 33.78
C SER A 197 10.78 4.48 32.79
N GLY A 198 10.26 4.85 31.61
CA GLY A 198 11.04 5.43 30.51
C GLY A 198 12.07 4.47 29.90
N THR A 199 11.97 3.16 30.17
CA THR A 199 12.93 2.15 29.67
C THR A 199 12.40 1.28 28.54
N SER A 200 11.14 1.48 28.14
CA SER A 200 10.56 0.82 26.97
C SER A 200 10.64 1.71 25.72
N ALA A 201 10.72 1.08 24.56
CA ALA A 201 10.59 1.75 23.27
C ALA A 201 9.70 0.94 22.31
N ALA A 202 9.17 1.60 21.28
CA ALA A 202 8.28 1.00 20.30
C ALA A 202 8.78 1.26 18.87
N ILE A 203 8.57 0.29 17.98
CA ILE A 203 8.63 0.56 16.53
C ILE A 203 7.23 0.91 16.07
N SER A 204 7.04 2.15 15.61
CA SER A 204 5.75 2.65 15.14
C SER A 204 5.89 3.83 14.18
N SER A 205 4.76 4.43 13.79
CA SER A 205 4.73 5.63 12.95
C SER A 205 5.02 6.90 13.76
N ARG A 206 5.51 7.96 13.11
CA ARG A 206 5.70 9.29 13.74
C ARG A 206 4.43 9.83 14.40
N ILE A 207 3.27 9.70 13.76
CA ILE A 207 2.00 10.18 14.33
C ILE A 207 1.65 9.46 15.64
N ALA A 208 2.02 8.19 15.77
CA ALA A 208 1.82 7.45 17.02
C ALA A 208 2.67 8.03 18.18
N ALA A 209 3.77 8.72 17.88
CA ALA A 209 4.56 9.42 18.88
C ALA A 209 3.77 10.61 19.44
N GLU A 210 3.24 11.46 18.57
CA GLU A 210 2.45 12.64 18.93
C GLU A 210 1.20 12.28 19.74
N LEU A 211 0.48 11.22 19.33
CA LEU A 211 -0.74 10.76 20.01
C LEU A 211 -0.49 10.19 21.42
N ASN A 212 0.72 9.69 21.69
CA ASN A 212 1.05 9.04 22.97
C ASN A 212 2.08 9.83 23.78
N GLY A 213 2.42 11.06 23.37
CA GLY A 213 3.40 11.90 24.07
C GLY A 213 4.82 11.31 24.11
N LEU A 214 5.23 10.60 23.05
CA LEU A 214 6.54 9.96 22.95
C LEU A 214 7.52 10.79 22.11
N ASP A 215 8.80 10.62 22.41
CA ASP A 215 9.90 11.17 21.63
C ASP A 215 10.25 10.23 20.46
N VAL A 216 10.67 10.82 19.34
CA VAL A 216 11.21 10.09 18.19
C VAL A 216 12.71 9.89 18.41
N LEU A 217 13.09 8.70 18.89
CA LEU A 217 14.48 8.34 19.15
C LEU A 217 15.26 8.11 17.86
N ALA A 218 14.63 7.55 16.82
CA ALA A 218 15.18 7.43 15.48
C ALA A 218 14.05 7.42 14.44
N GLN A 219 14.30 7.92 13.24
CA GLN A 219 13.33 7.97 12.15
C GLN A 219 13.90 7.25 10.93
N GLY A 220 13.04 6.58 10.15
CA GLY A 220 13.46 5.86 8.95
C GLY A 220 14.32 4.65 9.30
N ILE A 221 13.88 3.84 10.28
CA ILE A 221 14.64 2.67 10.75
C ILE A 221 14.37 1.41 9.92
N GLU A 222 13.48 1.52 8.93
CA GLU A 222 13.18 0.44 8.00
C GLU A 222 14.35 0.08 7.09
N ASP A 223 14.48 -1.20 6.79
CA ASP A 223 15.54 -1.76 5.95
C ASP A 223 15.36 -1.35 4.48
N ASN A 224 14.11 -1.28 4.00
CA ASN A 224 13.78 -0.93 2.62
C ASN A 224 12.94 0.36 2.57
N GLU A 225 13.41 1.34 1.81
CA GLU A 225 12.59 2.48 1.40
C GLU A 225 11.60 2.07 0.31
N GLY A 226 10.45 2.77 0.23
CA GLY A 226 9.45 2.53 -0.81
C GLY A 226 8.32 1.56 -0.44
N ASN A 227 8.27 1.07 0.80
CA ASN A 227 7.08 0.36 1.28
C ASN A 227 5.91 1.34 1.38
N SER A 228 4.77 1.02 0.78
CA SER A 228 3.58 1.86 0.80
C SER A 228 2.35 0.99 1.04
N THR A 229 1.41 1.52 1.81
CA THR A 229 0.09 0.92 2.00
C THR A 229 -0.96 1.78 1.33
N ARG A 230 -1.77 1.16 0.49
CA ARG A 230 -2.94 1.75 -0.14
C ARG A 230 -4.17 1.48 0.71
N PHE A 231 -4.95 2.53 0.95
CA PHE A 231 -6.22 2.48 1.67
C PHE A 231 -7.35 2.91 0.74
N PHE A 232 -8.54 2.35 0.96
CA PHE A 232 -9.77 2.87 0.41
C PHE A 232 -10.48 3.73 1.44
N VAL A 233 -11.03 4.84 0.96
CA VAL A 233 -12.08 5.58 1.63
C VAL A 233 -13.40 5.00 1.14
N VAL A 234 -14.18 4.43 2.04
CA VAL A 234 -15.48 3.83 1.75
C VAL A 234 -16.60 4.70 2.28
N ARG A 235 -17.74 4.68 1.60
CA ARG A 235 -18.97 5.32 2.07
C ARG A 235 -20.17 4.47 1.67
N ARG A 236 -21.31 4.73 2.30
CA ARG A 236 -22.60 4.21 1.84
C ARG A 236 -23.11 5.02 0.66
N GLN A 237 -23.68 4.35 -0.34
CA GLN A 237 -24.35 4.99 -1.46
C GLN A 237 -25.53 5.84 -0.95
N SER A 238 -25.55 7.11 -1.33
CA SER A 238 -26.62 8.04 -0.99
C SER A 238 -27.77 7.97 -2.01
N SER A 239 -28.97 8.35 -1.58
CA SER A 239 -30.14 8.47 -2.47
C SER A 239 -29.91 9.47 -3.62
N SER A 240 -29.08 10.49 -3.37
CA SER A 240 -28.63 11.47 -4.36
C SER A 240 -27.70 10.87 -5.42
N ASP A 241 -26.84 9.91 -5.06
CA ASP A 241 -25.97 9.21 -6.02
C ASP A 241 -26.80 8.39 -7.02
N VAL A 242 -27.90 7.81 -6.55
CA VAL A 242 -28.85 7.05 -7.36
C VAL A 242 -29.67 7.98 -8.25
N ALA A 243 -30.21 9.07 -7.70
CA ALA A 243 -31.12 9.97 -8.40
C ALA A 243 -30.43 10.87 -9.44
N ALA A 244 -29.15 11.20 -9.24
CA ALA A 244 -28.44 12.12 -10.12
C ALA A 244 -27.40 11.43 -11.02
N GLY A 245 -27.25 10.10 -10.90
CA GLY A 245 -26.13 9.37 -11.52
C GLY A 245 -24.75 9.87 -11.09
N ARG A 246 -24.70 10.73 -10.05
CA ARG A 246 -23.50 11.38 -9.54
C ARG A 246 -22.67 10.36 -8.77
N THR A 247 -21.39 10.27 -9.11
CA THR A 247 -20.38 9.49 -8.41
C THR A 247 -19.29 10.43 -7.94
N ALA A 248 -18.74 10.20 -6.74
CA ALA A 248 -17.43 10.66 -6.24
C ALA A 248 -17.04 12.15 -6.19
N ALA A 249 -17.41 12.98 -7.16
CA ALA A 249 -16.54 14.08 -7.54
C ALA A 249 -17.16 15.49 -7.43
N GLU A 250 -18.43 15.65 -7.06
CA GLU A 250 -19.02 17.01 -7.07
C GLU A 250 -18.59 17.92 -5.90
N ASP A 251 -17.94 17.38 -4.87
CA ASP A 251 -17.33 18.19 -3.80
C ASP A 251 -15.89 18.64 -4.13
N GLY A 252 -15.34 18.23 -5.28
CA GLY A 252 -14.10 18.72 -5.85
C GLY A 252 -14.37 19.71 -6.98
N GLN A 253 -13.80 20.92 -6.92
CA GLN A 253 -13.89 21.91 -7.99
C GLN A 253 -13.29 21.38 -9.31
N GLY A 254 -14.14 20.79 -10.15
CA GLY A 254 -13.78 20.34 -11.50
C GLY A 254 -15.02 20.24 -12.39
N THR A 255 -15.26 21.28 -13.19
CA THR A 255 -16.36 21.30 -14.17
C THR A 255 -16.07 20.31 -15.31
N ALA A 256 -16.80 19.20 -15.37
CA ALA A 256 -16.75 18.29 -16.51
C ALA A 256 -17.52 18.90 -17.71
N THR A 257 -16.82 19.35 -18.74
CA THR A 257 -17.40 19.66 -20.06
C THR A 257 -17.41 18.42 -20.96
N ALA A 258 -18.47 18.30 -21.75
CA ALA A 258 -18.85 17.12 -22.53
C ALA A 258 -18.05 16.88 -23.83
N ASP A 259 -16.72 16.93 -23.77
CA ASP A 259 -15.84 16.59 -24.90
C ASP A 259 -14.89 15.43 -24.51
N ASP A 260 -15.43 14.21 -24.55
CA ASP A 260 -14.70 12.96 -24.27
C ASP A 260 -13.93 12.49 -25.53
N GLN A 261 -12.95 13.28 -25.96
CA GLN A 261 -11.96 12.90 -26.96
C GLN A 261 -10.55 12.93 -26.37
N GLY A 262 -10.03 11.75 -25.99
CA GLY A 262 -8.61 11.54 -25.75
C GLY A 262 -8.31 10.76 -24.47
N GLY A 263 -7.50 9.72 -24.58
CA GLY A 263 -7.14 8.75 -23.51
C GLY A 263 -6.42 9.29 -22.28
N GLN A 264 -6.52 10.59 -21.98
CA GLN A 264 -5.96 11.26 -20.82
C GLN A 264 -6.99 11.35 -19.67
N ALA A 265 -8.28 11.53 -19.99
CA ALA A 265 -9.37 11.58 -19.01
C ALA A 265 -9.70 10.21 -18.36
N THR A 266 -9.25 9.10 -18.96
CA THR A 266 -9.44 7.73 -18.45
C THR A 266 -8.40 7.35 -17.40
N ALA A 267 -7.18 7.90 -17.46
CA ALA A 267 -6.11 7.63 -16.50
C ALA A 267 -6.34 8.32 -15.14
N GLU A 268 -7.14 9.39 -15.14
CA GLU A 268 -7.51 10.18 -13.96
C GLU A 268 -8.41 9.42 -12.98
N PHE A 269 -9.04 8.33 -13.40
CA PHE A 269 -10.02 7.62 -12.57
C PHE A 269 -9.72 6.13 -12.53
N LYS A 270 -10.09 5.52 -11.40
CA LYS A 270 -10.12 4.08 -11.19
C LYS A 270 -11.55 3.62 -10.95
N THR A 271 -11.83 2.39 -11.34
CA THR A 271 -13.08 1.70 -11.04
C THR A 271 -12.76 0.31 -10.50
N LEU A 272 -13.50 -0.12 -9.47
CA LEU A 272 -13.47 -1.48 -8.95
C LEU A 272 -14.81 -2.16 -9.20
N VAL A 273 -14.74 -3.39 -9.71
CA VAL A 273 -15.89 -4.26 -9.95
C VAL A 273 -15.58 -5.62 -9.35
N SER A 274 -16.59 -6.25 -8.76
CA SER A 274 -16.54 -7.68 -8.45
C SER A 274 -17.47 -8.45 -9.37
N PHE A 275 -17.09 -9.65 -9.81
CA PHE A 275 -17.97 -10.55 -10.56
C PHE A 275 -17.67 -12.02 -10.30
N THR A 276 -18.64 -12.89 -10.57
CA THR A 276 -18.45 -14.34 -10.62
C THR A 276 -18.74 -14.86 -12.03
N VAL A 277 -18.14 -15.98 -12.36
CA VAL A 277 -18.24 -16.62 -13.67
C VAL A 277 -18.88 -18.01 -13.54
N ASP A 278 -19.33 -18.57 -14.66
CA ASP A 278 -19.64 -20.00 -14.69
C ASP A 278 -18.34 -20.81 -14.64
N HIS A 279 -18.05 -21.38 -13.47
CA HIS A 279 -16.84 -22.16 -13.22
C HIS A 279 -16.83 -23.52 -13.92
N GLY A 280 -17.95 -23.95 -14.51
CA GLY A 280 -18.01 -25.13 -15.38
C GLY A 280 -17.59 -24.87 -16.83
N SER A 281 -17.56 -23.60 -17.24
CA SER A 281 -17.32 -23.20 -18.63
C SER A 281 -15.86 -22.84 -18.87
N ALA A 282 -15.22 -23.53 -19.82
CA ALA A 282 -13.83 -23.27 -20.18
C ALA A 282 -13.68 -21.85 -20.75
N GLY A 283 -12.75 -21.08 -20.21
CA GLY A 283 -12.50 -19.71 -20.67
C GLY A 283 -13.43 -18.63 -20.08
N ALA A 284 -14.38 -18.97 -19.21
CA ALA A 284 -15.35 -18.01 -18.68
C ALA A 284 -14.73 -16.75 -18.03
N LEU A 285 -13.60 -16.90 -17.32
CA LEU A 285 -12.85 -15.75 -16.81
C LEU A 285 -12.22 -14.93 -17.93
N ALA A 286 -11.63 -15.59 -18.94
CA ALA A 286 -11.01 -14.91 -20.07
C ALA A 286 -12.06 -14.11 -20.86
N GLU A 287 -13.24 -14.68 -21.09
CA GLU A 287 -14.37 -13.99 -21.73
C GLU A 287 -14.76 -12.70 -21.00
N CYS A 288 -14.85 -12.74 -19.66
CA CYS A 288 -15.09 -11.54 -18.86
C CYS A 288 -13.95 -10.52 -18.96
N LEU A 289 -12.68 -10.97 -18.97
CA LEU A 289 -11.52 -10.09 -19.06
C LEU A 289 -11.35 -9.46 -20.45
N GLU A 290 -11.77 -10.15 -21.51
CA GLU A 290 -11.76 -9.64 -22.89
C GLU A 290 -12.64 -8.40 -23.07
N ILE A 291 -13.71 -8.26 -22.28
CA ILE A 291 -14.58 -7.08 -22.29
C ILE A 291 -13.77 -5.82 -21.98
N PHE A 292 -12.96 -5.82 -20.92
CA PHE A 292 -12.15 -4.65 -20.56
C PHE A 292 -11.15 -4.30 -21.67
N LYS A 293 -10.54 -5.31 -22.29
CA LYS A 293 -9.65 -5.11 -23.46
C LYS A 293 -10.40 -4.50 -24.65
N LYS A 294 -11.60 -4.99 -24.96
CA LYS A 294 -12.45 -4.51 -26.06
C LYS A 294 -12.77 -3.02 -25.92
N TYR A 295 -13.02 -2.57 -24.69
CA TYR A 295 -13.30 -1.17 -24.38
C TYR A 295 -12.07 -0.32 -24.03
N GLY A 296 -10.85 -0.86 -24.19
CA GLY A 296 -9.60 -0.13 -23.93
C GLY A 296 -9.38 0.22 -22.46
N LEU A 297 -9.96 -0.54 -21.52
CA LEU A 297 -9.86 -0.32 -20.09
C LEU A 297 -8.65 -1.08 -19.53
N ASN A 298 -7.63 -0.35 -19.09
CA ASN A 298 -6.41 -0.94 -18.54
C ASN A 298 -6.63 -1.46 -17.12
N LEU A 299 -6.44 -2.76 -16.90
CA LEU A 299 -6.53 -3.36 -15.56
C LEU A 299 -5.29 -3.01 -14.74
N THR A 300 -5.49 -2.64 -13.47
CA THR A 300 -4.41 -2.39 -12.51
C THR A 300 -4.29 -3.43 -11.42
N SER A 301 -5.37 -4.17 -11.15
CA SER A 301 -5.36 -5.24 -10.15
C SER A 301 -6.41 -6.28 -10.46
N ILE A 302 -6.11 -7.53 -10.11
CA ILE A 302 -7.06 -8.64 -10.08
C ILE A 302 -6.83 -9.47 -8.82
N ASN A 303 -7.89 -9.68 -8.04
CA ASN A 303 -7.87 -10.48 -6.82
C ASN A 303 -9.02 -11.49 -6.83
N THR A 304 -8.89 -12.59 -6.11
CA THR A 304 -9.95 -13.60 -5.98
C THR A 304 -10.28 -13.89 -4.53
N ARG A 305 -11.56 -14.10 -4.25
CA ARG A 305 -12.08 -14.59 -2.96
C ARG A 305 -12.99 -15.79 -3.19
N PRO A 306 -13.08 -16.74 -2.24
CA PRO A 306 -14.08 -17.80 -2.33
C PRO A 306 -15.50 -17.22 -2.40
N SER A 307 -16.31 -17.71 -3.33
CA SER A 307 -17.68 -17.24 -3.53
C SER A 307 -18.67 -17.73 -2.47
N GLY A 308 -18.32 -18.75 -1.69
CA GLY A 308 -19.24 -19.41 -0.76
C GLY A 308 -20.32 -20.29 -1.42
N GLU A 309 -20.47 -20.26 -2.75
CA GLU A 309 -21.47 -21.06 -3.47
C GLU A 309 -21.08 -22.54 -3.55
N ALA A 310 -19.82 -22.82 -3.90
CA ALA A 310 -19.24 -24.16 -3.99
C ALA A 310 -17.73 -24.10 -3.79
N ALA A 311 -17.12 -25.27 -3.49
CA ALA A 311 -15.68 -25.38 -3.41
C ALA A 311 -15.03 -24.97 -4.74
N TRP A 312 -13.95 -24.18 -4.65
CA TRP A 312 -13.18 -23.69 -5.81
C TRP A 312 -13.96 -22.77 -6.76
N HIS A 313 -15.10 -22.21 -6.31
CA HIS A 313 -15.77 -21.12 -6.99
C HIS A 313 -15.35 -19.79 -6.37
N TYR A 314 -15.09 -18.79 -7.21
CA TYR A 314 -14.50 -17.52 -6.82
C TYR A 314 -15.34 -16.31 -7.24
N ILE A 315 -15.23 -15.26 -6.43
CA ILE A 315 -15.54 -13.89 -6.82
C ILE A 315 -14.22 -13.23 -7.23
N PHE A 316 -14.20 -12.61 -8.40
CA PHE A 316 -13.08 -11.85 -8.94
C PHE A 316 -13.29 -10.38 -8.66
N PHE A 317 -12.29 -9.71 -8.10
CA PHE A 317 -12.25 -8.26 -7.92
C PHE A 317 -11.26 -7.69 -8.93
N VAL A 318 -11.74 -6.84 -9.83
CA VAL A 318 -10.95 -6.27 -10.91
C VAL A 318 -11.00 -4.75 -10.79
N GLU A 319 -9.81 -4.16 -10.68
CA GLU A 319 -9.62 -2.73 -10.74
C GLU A 319 -9.06 -2.33 -12.10
N PHE A 320 -9.57 -1.23 -12.65
CA PHE A 320 -9.15 -0.72 -13.95
C PHE A 320 -9.27 0.80 -14.06
N MET A 321 -8.54 1.36 -15.03
CA MET A 321 -8.60 2.77 -15.40
C MET A 321 -9.93 3.11 -16.08
N GLY A 322 -10.56 4.19 -15.64
CA GLY A 322 -11.83 4.71 -16.16
C GLY A 322 -12.84 4.97 -15.05
N ARG A 323 -13.89 5.73 -15.39
CA ARG A 323 -15.00 6.06 -14.48
C ARG A 323 -16.34 5.62 -15.04
N LYS A 324 -17.24 5.16 -14.17
CA LYS A 324 -18.65 4.99 -14.49
C LYS A 324 -19.33 6.37 -14.53
N LEU A 325 -20.00 6.69 -15.64
CA LEU A 325 -20.72 7.95 -15.84
C LEU A 325 -22.18 7.85 -15.35
N ALA A 326 -22.77 9.02 -15.08
CA ALA A 326 -24.18 9.20 -14.78
C ALA A 326 -25.08 8.67 -15.91
N GLU A 327 -26.35 8.39 -15.59
CA GLU A 327 -27.40 7.97 -16.56
C GLU A 327 -27.20 6.62 -17.27
N GLY A 328 -26.11 5.90 -16.96
CA GLY A 328 -25.90 4.51 -17.40
C GLY A 328 -25.66 4.33 -18.90
N ARG A 329 -25.59 5.41 -19.68
CA ARG A 329 -25.36 5.40 -21.13
C ARG A 329 -24.15 6.27 -21.48
N GLY A 330 -23.31 5.80 -22.40
CA GLY A 330 -22.09 6.49 -22.81
C GLY A 330 -20.92 6.25 -21.87
N GLY A 331 -19.70 6.29 -22.44
CA GLY A 331 -18.45 6.03 -21.75
C GLY A 331 -18.05 4.55 -21.75
N ALA A 332 -16.75 4.28 -21.94
CA ALA A 332 -16.20 2.93 -22.07
C ALA A 332 -16.55 2.01 -20.86
N VAL A 333 -16.57 2.55 -19.64
CA VAL A 333 -16.92 1.79 -18.43
C VAL A 333 -18.39 1.38 -18.42
N ASN A 334 -19.32 2.28 -18.76
CA ASN A 334 -20.75 1.94 -18.76
C ASN A 334 -21.06 0.84 -19.77
N GLU A 335 -20.49 0.93 -20.97
CA GLU A 335 -20.64 -0.08 -22.02
C GLU A 335 -20.02 -1.43 -21.61
N ALA A 336 -18.82 -1.41 -21.01
CA ALA A 336 -18.19 -2.62 -20.47
C ALA A 336 -19.03 -3.30 -19.39
N LEU A 337 -19.63 -2.54 -18.48
CA LEU A 337 -20.51 -3.08 -17.44
C LEU A 337 -21.80 -3.68 -18.01
N GLN A 338 -22.39 -3.06 -19.04
CA GLN A 338 -23.56 -3.61 -19.73
C GLN A 338 -23.25 -4.92 -20.47
N GLU A 339 -22.04 -5.06 -21.03
CA GLU A 339 -21.62 -6.33 -21.64
C GLU A 339 -21.29 -7.38 -20.59
N LEU A 340 -20.65 -6.98 -19.48
CA LEU A 340 -20.36 -7.86 -18.36
C LEU A 340 -21.65 -8.48 -17.77
N ASP A 341 -22.74 -7.72 -17.73
CA ASP A 341 -24.07 -8.21 -17.30
C ASP A 341 -24.58 -9.41 -18.10
N ARG A 342 -24.14 -9.57 -19.36
CA ARG A 342 -24.55 -10.67 -20.24
C ARG A 342 -23.66 -11.91 -20.13
N VAL A 343 -22.42 -11.73 -19.65
CA VAL A 343 -21.38 -12.76 -19.67
C VAL A 343 -21.07 -13.30 -18.27
N ALA A 344 -20.99 -12.41 -17.28
CA ALA A 344 -20.78 -12.81 -15.90
C ALA A 344 -22.05 -13.44 -15.32
N LYS A 345 -21.87 -14.40 -14.41
CA LYS A 345 -23.00 -15.01 -13.67
C LYS A 345 -23.64 -13.99 -12.71
N SER A 346 -22.82 -13.12 -12.13
CA SER A 346 -23.25 -11.93 -11.40
C SER A 346 -22.10 -10.94 -11.33
N TRP A 347 -22.40 -9.66 -11.17
CA TRP A 347 -21.40 -8.61 -10.97
C TRP A 347 -21.95 -7.50 -10.06
N ARG A 348 -21.03 -6.75 -9.47
CA ARG A 348 -21.31 -5.59 -8.62
C ARG A 348 -20.26 -4.52 -8.89
N TRP A 349 -20.72 -3.32 -9.20
CA TRP A 349 -19.86 -2.14 -9.22
C TRP A 349 -19.61 -1.67 -7.78
N LEU A 350 -18.33 -1.47 -7.45
CA LEU A 350 -17.89 -1.13 -6.10
C LEU A 350 -17.42 0.31 -5.97
N GLY A 351 -17.46 1.10 -7.04
CA GLY A 351 -17.11 2.53 -7.02
C GLY A 351 -16.23 2.94 -8.20
N SER A 352 -16.25 4.24 -8.48
CA SER A 352 -15.30 4.91 -9.36
C SER A 352 -14.80 6.17 -8.65
N TRP A 353 -13.50 6.38 -8.61
CA TRP A 353 -12.87 7.48 -7.86
C TRP A 353 -11.65 8.03 -8.60
N GLU A 354 -11.18 9.20 -8.19
CA GLU A 354 -9.99 9.82 -8.76
C GLU A 354 -8.72 9.04 -8.40
N ASN A 355 -7.79 8.95 -9.34
CA ASN A 355 -6.51 8.30 -9.15
C ASN A 355 -5.59 9.20 -8.32
N ALA A 356 -5.43 8.88 -7.04
CA ALA A 356 -4.64 9.67 -6.11
C ALA A 356 -3.14 9.70 -6.46
N LEU A 357 -2.63 8.78 -7.30
CA LEU A 357 -1.24 8.82 -7.78
C LEU A 357 -0.98 9.92 -8.81
N LEU A 358 -2.03 10.53 -9.37
CA LEU A 358 -1.92 11.65 -10.31
C LEU A 358 -2.09 13.01 -9.64
N LYS A 359 -2.44 13.03 -8.34
CA LYS A 359 -2.51 14.27 -7.56
C LYS A 359 -1.07 14.73 -7.26
N PRO A 360 -0.75 16.01 -7.50
CA PRO A 360 0.60 16.55 -7.38
C PRO A 360 1.16 16.53 -5.95
#